data_AF-T0ZY34-F1
#
_entry.id   AF-T0ZY34-F1
#
_cell.length_a   1.000
_cell.length_b   1.000
_cell.length_c   1.000
_cell.angle_alpha   90.00
_cell.angle_beta   90.00
_cell.angle_gamma   90.00
#
_symmetry.space_group_name_H-M   'P 1'
#
loop_
_entity.id
_entity.type
_entity.pdbx_description
1 polymer ?
#
loop_
_entity_poly.entity_id
_entity_poly.type
_entity_poly.pdbx_seq_one_letter_code
_entity_poly.pdbx_strand_id
1 'polypeptide(L)'
;MQIKGKPNSLDIAHLAGVSQATVSRALRGHASVNRATRERILEVAKQLNYKVDKNASNLRTQQSGTLALLLFEDPTVDESNINPFFLSDAGLDHARLRAARLRLADLVPAALARLARRLRGLPQSRLA
;
A
#
# COMPACT_ATOMS: atom_id res chain seq x y z
N MET A 1 19.59 25.12 16.67
CA MET A 1 19.71 24.85 15.22
C MET A 1 18.32 24.98 14.62
N GLN A 2 18.14 25.79 13.58
CA GLN A 2 16.81 26.04 12.98
C GLN A 2 16.55 25.05 11.84
N ILE A 3 15.45 24.30 11.93
CA ILE A 3 14.94 23.48 10.83
C ILE A 3 14.30 24.44 9.82
N LYS A 4 14.88 24.56 8.63
CA LYS A 4 14.28 25.34 7.53
C LYS A 4 13.22 24.50 6.83
N GLY A 5 11.95 24.73 7.14
CA GLY A 5 10.80 24.13 6.45
C GLY A 5 10.26 22.86 7.11
N LYS A 6 9.61 22.00 6.32
CA LYS A 6 9.04 20.73 6.82
C LYS A 6 10.15 19.81 7.33
N PRO A 7 10.02 19.23 8.54
CA PRO A 7 10.99 18.28 9.06
C PRO A 7 11.21 17.13 8.09
N ASN A 8 12.46 16.76 7.87
CA ASN A 8 12.83 15.66 6.98
C ASN A 8 13.58 14.56 7.74
N SER A 9 13.87 13.44 7.07
CA SER A 9 14.55 12.30 7.68
C SER A 9 16.00 12.58 8.10
N LEU A 10 16.64 13.60 7.52
CA LEU A 10 18.00 14.02 7.89
C LEU A 10 17.98 14.75 9.24
N ASP A 11 16.98 15.60 9.48
CA ASP A 11 16.82 16.29 10.77
C ASP A 11 16.67 15.28 11.92
N ILE A 12 15.85 14.24 11.69
CA ILE A 12 15.72 13.12 12.64
C ILE A 12 17.05 12.41 12.83
N ALA A 13 17.80 12.16 11.75
CA ALA A 13 19.08 11.46 11.81
C ALA A 13 20.10 12.25 12.66
N HIS A 14 20.17 13.57 12.47
CA HIS A 14 21.04 14.45 13.24
C HIS A 14 20.67 14.48 14.74
N LEU A 15 19.39 14.65 15.08
CA LEU A 15 18.92 14.68 16.47
C LEU A 15 19.06 13.29 17.13
N ALA A 16 18.80 12.22 16.39
CA ALA A 16 18.94 10.86 16.88
C ALA A 16 20.40 10.36 16.88
N GLY A 17 21.36 11.09 16.31
CA GLY A 17 22.77 10.71 16.27
C GLY A 17 23.05 9.46 15.43
N VAL A 18 22.26 9.24 14.37
CA VAL A 18 22.36 8.06 13.50
C VAL A 18 22.42 8.47 12.04
N SER A 19 22.70 7.53 11.13
CA SER A 19 22.59 7.78 9.70
C SER A 19 21.13 7.85 9.23
N GLN A 20 20.88 8.58 8.14
CA GLN A 20 19.56 8.62 7.49
C GLN A 20 19.05 7.21 7.11
N ALA A 21 19.95 6.31 6.71
CA ALA A 21 19.60 4.94 6.38
C ALA A 21 19.07 4.17 7.60
N THR A 22 19.63 4.42 8.79
CA THR A 22 19.15 3.85 10.05
C THR A 22 17.76 4.39 10.41
N VAL A 23 17.51 5.69 10.25
CA VAL A 23 16.17 6.28 10.42
C VAL A 23 15.17 5.61 9.49
N SER A 24 15.50 5.48 8.21
CA SER A 24 14.62 4.84 7.22
C SER A 24 14.29 3.38 7.57
N ARG A 25 15.27 2.62 8.09
CA ARG A 25 15.08 1.23 8.55
C ARG A 25 14.24 1.17 9.82
N ALA A 26 14.48 2.06 10.78
CA ALA A 26 13.75 2.13 12.04
C ALA A 26 12.27 2.44 11.81
N LEU A 27 11.96 3.43 10.96
CA LEU A 27 10.59 3.81 10.61
C LEU A 27 9.84 2.72 9.83
N ARG A 28 10.56 1.88 9.08
CA ARG A 28 10.01 0.68 8.41
C ARG A 28 9.97 -0.56 9.31
N GLY A 29 10.44 -0.47 10.55
CA GLY A 29 10.41 -1.56 11.52
C GLY A 29 11.45 -2.67 11.30
N HIS A 30 12.48 -2.46 10.48
CA HIS A 30 13.45 -3.48 10.09
C HIS A 30 14.25 -4.04 11.30
N ALA A 31 14.41 -5.37 11.38
CA ALA A 31 15.02 -6.06 12.53
C ALA A 31 16.49 -5.68 12.81
N SER A 32 17.19 -5.11 11.82
CA SER A 32 18.59 -4.70 11.94
C SER A 32 18.83 -3.45 12.81
N VAL A 33 17.78 -2.83 13.37
CA VAL A 33 17.89 -1.65 14.24
C VAL A 33 17.53 -2.04 15.66
N ASN A 34 18.48 -1.84 16.58
CA ASN A 34 18.31 -2.09 18.00
C ASN A 34 17.07 -1.36 18.54
N ARG A 35 16.37 -1.97 19.51
CA ARG A 35 15.14 -1.43 20.11
C ARG A 35 15.35 -0.05 20.70
N ALA A 36 16.43 0.15 21.47
CA ALA A 36 16.76 1.44 22.07
C ALA A 36 16.96 2.54 21.01
N THR A 37 17.67 2.23 19.92
CA THR A 37 17.85 3.17 18.80
C THR A 37 16.53 3.48 18.10
N ARG A 38 15.67 2.48 17.92
CA ARG A 38 14.35 2.65 17.32
C ARG A 38 13.45 3.54 18.17
N GLU A 39 13.40 3.32 19.48
CA GLU A 39 12.63 4.13 20.43
C GLU A 39 13.06 5.59 20.36
N ARG A 40 14.37 5.87 20.43
CA ARG A 40 14.92 7.23 20.28
C ARG A 40 14.52 7.89 18.96
N ILE A 41 14.60 7.17 17.84
CA ILE A 41 14.18 7.69 16.52
C ILE A 41 12.68 8.02 16.50
N LEU A 42 11.85 7.16 17.09
CA LEU A 42 10.40 7.36 17.13
C LEU A 42 10.00 8.53 18.03
N GLU A 43 10.70 8.74 19.15
CA GLU A 43 10.52 9.91 20.01
C GLU A 43 10.87 11.21 19.28
N VAL A 44 12.03 11.27 18.63
CA VAL A 44 12.44 12.43 17.84
C VAL A 44 11.44 12.69 16.70
N ALA A 45 11.01 11.65 15.99
CA ALA A 45 10.01 11.78 14.93
C ALA A 45 8.67 12.34 15.47
N LYS A 46 8.24 11.91 16.66
CA LYS A 46 7.05 12.46 17.34
C LYS A 46 7.24 13.92 17.73
N GLN A 47 8.37 14.29 18.32
CA GLN A 47 8.69 15.67 18.71
C GLN A 47 8.67 16.62 17.50
N LEU A 48 9.14 16.15 16.35
CA LEU A 48 9.12 16.91 15.11
C LEU A 48 7.78 16.86 14.37
N ASN A 49 6.78 16.13 14.89
CA ASN A 49 5.55 15.81 14.17
C ASN A 49 5.82 15.26 12.74
N TYR A 50 6.91 14.50 12.60
CA TYR A 50 7.34 13.96 11.33
C TYR A 50 6.48 12.76 10.95
N LYS A 51 5.95 12.80 9.72
CA LYS A 51 5.19 11.70 9.12
C LYS A 51 5.82 11.34 7.78
N VAL A 52 6.05 10.05 7.57
CA VAL A 52 6.55 9.54 6.29
C VAL A 52 5.50 9.81 5.22
N ASP A 53 5.90 10.53 4.17
CA ASP A 53 5.11 10.65 2.96
C ASP A 53 5.17 9.31 2.19
N LYS A 54 4.05 8.59 2.22
CA LYS A 54 3.93 7.31 1.55
C LYS A 54 3.97 7.46 0.03
N ASN A 55 3.49 8.57 -0.53
CA ASN A 55 3.50 8.78 -1.98
C ASN A 55 4.95 8.96 -2.47
N ALA A 56 5.73 9.80 -1.78
CA ALA A 56 7.15 9.96 -2.06
C ALA A 56 7.94 8.67 -1.84
N SER A 57 7.63 7.92 -0.77
CA SER A 57 8.23 6.60 -0.52
C SER A 57 7.93 5.62 -1.66
N ASN A 58 6.66 5.54 -2.07
CA ASN A 58 6.17 4.64 -3.11
C ASN A 58 6.78 4.93 -4.47
N LEU A 59 6.94 6.22 -4.82
CA LEU A 59 7.65 6.65 -6.03
C LEU A 59 9.11 6.17 -6.02
N ARG A 60 9.83 6.37 -4.91
CA ARG A 60 11.23 5.94 -4.79
C ARG A 60 11.38 4.41 -4.84
N THR A 61 10.41 3.67 -4.30
CA THR A 61 10.44 2.21 -4.31
C THR A 61 9.81 1.59 -5.55
N GLN A 62 9.23 2.39 -6.45
CA GLN A 62 8.40 1.93 -7.57
C GLN A 62 7.36 0.89 -7.13
N GLN A 63 6.74 1.12 -5.97
CA GLN A 63 5.72 0.22 -5.40
C GLN A 63 4.58 1.07 -4.88
N SER A 64 3.43 1.02 -5.55
CA SER A 64 2.25 1.79 -5.14
C SER A 64 1.44 1.11 -4.03
N GLY A 65 1.54 -0.23 -3.91
CA GLY A 65 0.64 -1.02 -3.06
C GLY A 65 -0.83 -0.97 -3.50
N THR A 66 -1.10 -0.42 -4.69
CA THR A 66 -2.45 -0.22 -5.22
C THR A 66 -2.88 -1.45 -6.02
N LEU A 67 -4.05 -2.02 -5.68
CA LEU A 67 -4.71 -3.04 -6.49
C LEU A 67 -5.62 -2.35 -7.51
N ALA A 68 -5.26 -2.40 -8.78
CA ALA A 68 -6.12 -1.91 -9.87
C ALA A 68 -7.05 -3.04 -10.33
N LEU A 69 -8.35 -2.76 -10.38
CA LEU A 69 -9.37 -3.65 -10.96
C LEU A 69 -9.88 -3.00 -12.25
N LEU A 70 -9.56 -3.61 -13.40
CA LEU A 70 -10.06 -3.18 -14.70
C LEU A 70 -11.29 -4.02 -15.04
N LEU A 71 -12.41 -3.34 -15.28
CA LEU A 71 -13.66 -3.93 -15.74
C LEU A 71 -13.83 -3.53 -17.21
N PHE A 72 -13.92 -4.53 -18.08
CA PHE A 72 -14.24 -4.33 -19.48
C PHE A 72 -15.67 -4.81 -19.70
N GLU A 73 -16.51 -3.93 -20.23
CA GLU A 73 -17.79 -4.31 -20.81
C GLU A 73 -17.51 -4.58 -22.29
N ASP A 74 -17.59 -5.84 -22.70
CA ASP A 74 -17.47 -6.21 -24.11
C ASP A 74 -18.87 -6.12 -24.73
N PRO A 75 -19.14 -5.14 -25.62
CA PRO A 75 -20.43 -5.06 -26.31
C PRO A 75 -20.57 -6.12 -27.41
N THR A 76 -19.52 -6.89 -27.71
CA THR A 76 -19.54 -7.94 -28.73
C THR A 76 -19.54 -9.33 -28.10
N VAL A 77 -20.38 -10.21 -28.64
CA VAL A 77 -20.57 -11.61 -28.18
C VAL A 77 -19.41 -12.53 -28.57
N ASP A 78 -18.40 -11.95 -29.23
CA ASP A 78 -17.30 -12.65 -29.87
C ASP A 78 -16.15 -12.65 -28.87
N GLU A 79 -15.47 -13.78 -28.68
CA GLU A 79 -14.39 -13.98 -27.69
C GLU A 79 -13.13 -13.15 -28.00
N SER A 80 -13.26 -11.83 -28.12
CA SER A 80 -12.19 -10.89 -28.38
C SER A 80 -11.28 -10.85 -27.17
N ASN A 81 -10.03 -11.23 -27.38
CA ASN A 81 -8.99 -11.13 -26.37
C ASN A 81 -8.93 -9.69 -25.85
N ILE A 82 -8.91 -9.51 -24.52
CA ILE A 82 -8.61 -8.23 -23.87
C ILE A 82 -7.35 -7.68 -24.54
N ASN A 83 -7.49 -6.60 -25.31
CA ASN A 83 -6.36 -6.03 -26.02
C ASN A 83 -5.36 -5.53 -24.96
N PRO A 84 -4.12 -6.07 -24.92
CA PRO A 84 -3.13 -5.70 -23.91
C PRO A 84 -2.77 -4.20 -23.95
N PHE A 85 -3.09 -3.51 -25.05
CA PHE A 85 -2.94 -2.06 -25.16
C PHE A 85 -3.71 -1.30 -24.07
N PHE A 86 -4.87 -1.79 -23.62
CA PHE A 86 -5.63 -1.16 -22.53
C PHE A 86 -4.87 -1.15 -21.19
N LEU A 87 -3.92 -2.06 -20.99
CA LEU A 87 -3.11 -2.12 -19.77
C LEU A 87 -1.96 -1.10 -19.83
N SER A 88 -1.46 -0.79 -21.03
CA SER A 88 -0.34 0.12 -21.24
C SER A 88 -0.72 1.59 -21.01
N ASP A 89 -1.91 2.00 -21.44
CA ASP A 89 -2.39 3.40 -21.29
C ASP A 89 -2.81 3.75 -19.86
N ALA A 90 -3.01 2.74 -18.99
CA ALA A 90 -3.47 2.93 -17.62
C ALA A 90 -2.37 3.44 -16.65
N GLY A 91 -1.13 3.64 -17.13
CA GLY A 91 -0.02 4.15 -16.30
C GLY A 91 0.39 3.19 -15.17
N LEU A 92 0.22 1.88 -15.38
CA LEU A 92 0.48 0.83 -14.39
C LEU A 92 1.90 0.27 -14.45
N ASP A 93 2.84 0.97 -15.10
CA ASP A 93 4.21 0.50 -15.40
C ASP A 93 5.03 0.06 -14.16
N HIS A 94 4.66 0.57 -12.99
CA HIS A 94 5.29 0.25 -11.71
C HIS A 94 4.41 -0.61 -10.78
N ALA A 95 3.27 -1.08 -11.26
CA ALA A 95 2.44 -2.02 -10.54
C ALA A 95 2.92 -3.46 -10.83
N ARG A 96 3.16 -4.25 -9.78
CA ARG A 96 3.26 -5.71 -9.92
C ARG A 96 1.87 -6.26 -10.22
N LEU A 97 1.46 -6.18 -11.47
CA LEU A 97 0.15 -6.65 -11.91
C LEU A 97 0.14 -8.19 -11.89
N ARG A 98 -0.76 -8.75 -11.09
CA ARG A 98 -1.20 -10.14 -11.26
C ARG A 98 -2.49 -10.09 -12.06
N ALA A 99 -2.39 -10.34 -13.36
CA ALA A 99 -3.57 -10.49 -14.20
C ALA A 99 -4.25 -11.83 -13.88
N ALA A 100 -5.50 -11.76 -13.45
CA ALA A 100 -6.38 -12.93 -13.35
C ALA A 100 -7.61 -12.65 -14.23
N ARG A 101 -7.83 -13.48 -15.25
CA ARG A 101 -9.02 -13.41 -16.09
C ARG A 101 -10.19 -14.03 -15.30
N LEU A 102 -11.12 -13.19 -14.87
CA LEU A 102 -12.36 -13.63 -14.24
C LEU A 102 -13.50 -13.28 -15.21
N ARG A 103 -14.29 -14.26 -15.67
CA ARG A 103 -15.50 -13.97 -16.45
C ARG A 103 -16.52 -13.37 -15.48
N LEU A 104 -17.30 -12.38 -15.95
CA LEU A 104 -18.34 -11.75 -15.13
C LEU A 104 -19.36 -12.80 -14.61
N ALA A 105 -19.63 -13.83 -15.41
CA ALA A 105 -20.47 -14.99 -15.05
C ALA A 105 -19.90 -15.85 -13.90
N ASP A 106 -18.58 -15.90 -13.74
CA ASP A 106 -17.93 -16.62 -12.63
C ASP A 106 -17.94 -15.79 -11.33
N LEU A 107 -18.09 -14.46 -11.46
CA LEU A 107 -18.07 -13.54 -10.33
C LEU A 107 -19.35 -13.63 -9.51
N VAL A 108 -20.51 -13.82 -10.14
CA VAL A 108 -21.80 -13.83 -9.43
C VAL A 108 -21.88 -14.99 -8.44
N PRO A 109 -21.62 -16.27 -8.81
CA PRO A 109 -21.68 -17.37 -7.85
C PRO A 109 -20.55 -17.32 -6.83
N ALA A 110 -19.33 -16.96 -7.23
CA ALA A 110 -18.18 -16.94 -6.33
C ALA A 110 -18.23 -15.77 -5.33
N ALA A 111 -18.68 -14.60 -5.75
CA ALA A 111 -18.89 -13.44 -4.87
C ALA A 111 -20.07 -13.67 -3.93
N LEU A 112 -21.20 -14.21 -4.42
CA LEU A 112 -22.31 -14.61 -3.54
C LEU A 112 -21.87 -15.69 -2.55
N ALA A 113 -21.10 -16.70 -2.97
CA ALA A 113 -20.62 -17.76 -2.08
C ALA A 113 -19.62 -17.25 -1.05
N ARG A 114 -18.82 -16.23 -1.37
CA ARG A 114 -17.93 -15.55 -0.40
C ARG A 114 -18.72 -14.67 0.56
N LEU A 115 -19.72 -13.93 0.09
CA LEU A 115 -20.60 -13.11 0.91
C LEU A 115 -21.48 -13.97 1.84
N ALA A 116 -22.10 -15.03 1.31
CA ALA A 116 -22.96 -15.96 2.05
C ALA A 116 -22.20 -16.79 3.10
N ARG A 117 -20.91 -17.09 2.88
CA ARG A 117 -20.04 -17.67 3.92
C ARG A 117 -19.73 -16.67 5.03
N ARG A 118 -19.59 -15.39 4.69
CA ARG A 118 -19.31 -14.32 5.65
C ARG A 118 -20.54 -13.93 6.47
N LEU A 119 -21.73 -14.01 5.88
CA LEU A 119 -23.01 -13.76 6.57
C LEU A 119 -23.43 -14.92 7.48
N ARG A 120 -23.10 -16.18 7.13
CA ARG A 120 -23.33 -17.36 7.99
C ARG A 120 -22.43 -17.43 9.22
N GLY A 121 -21.37 -16.62 9.29
CA GLY A 121 -20.45 -16.56 10.43
C GLY A 121 -20.71 -15.41 11.41
N LEU A 122 -21.80 -14.64 11.25
CA LEU A 122 -22.12 -13.54 12.15
C LEU A 122 -22.83 -14.08 13.41
N PRO A 123 -22.30 -13.83 14.63
CA PRO A 123 -22.99 -14.19 15.86
C PRO A 123 -24.32 -13.43 15.97
N GLN A 124 -25.41 -14.16 16.23
CA GLN A 124 -26.80 -13.69 16.35
C GLN A 124 -27.05 -12.69 17.50
N SER A 125 -26.03 -12.24 18.22
CA SER A 125 -26.16 -11.54 19.50
C SER A 125 -26.28 -10.01 19.41
N ARG A 126 -26.75 -9.45 18.29
CA ARG A 126 -27.01 -8.00 18.15
C ARG A 126 -28.30 -7.67 17.38
N LEU A 127 -29.36 -8.43 17.65
CA LEU A 127 -30.73 -8.00 17.34
C LEU A 127 -31.61 -8.21 18.58
N ALA A 128 -31.38 -7.36 19.57
CA ALA A 128 -32.33 -6.96 20.62
C ALA A 128 -31.80 -5.66 21.26
#